data_AF-A0A2D6TJH3-F1
#
_entry.id   AF-A0A2D6TJH3-F1
#
_cell.length_a   1.000
_cell.length_b   1.000
_cell.length_c   1.000
_cell.angle_alpha   90.00
_cell.angle_beta   90.00
_cell.angle_gamma   90.00
#
_symmetry.space_group_name_H-M   'P 1'
#
loop_
_entity.id
_entity.type
_entity.pdbx_description
1 polymer ?
#
loop_
_entity_poly.entity_id
_entity_poly.type
_entity_poly.pdbx_seq_one_letter_code
_entity_poly.pdbx_strand_id
1 'polypeptide(L)'
;MANILGIQILGVLFGFFMMYYTFLQYKKKEFTIKEYSFWFAFWSLFVIITLFPQILDPLLDTLNIGRALDFFIITGFLFLIFVVFYTYTIVRKNQIKLEEVVRNIALKRK
;
A
#
# COMPACT_ATOMS: atom_id res chain seq x y z
N MET A 1 -16.74 -27.59 7.13
CA MET A 1 -15.82 -26.55 7.60
C MET A 1 -14.78 -26.32 6.51
N ALA A 2 -14.94 -25.29 5.68
CA ALA A 2 -13.95 -24.97 4.66
C ALA A 2 -12.68 -24.47 5.36
N ASN A 3 -11.54 -25.13 5.13
CA ASN A 3 -10.28 -24.80 5.79
C ASN A 3 -9.82 -23.39 5.40
N ILE A 4 -10.06 -22.43 6.29
CA ILE A 4 -9.63 -21.02 6.26
C ILE A 4 -8.09 -20.89 6.10
N LEU A 5 -7.35 -21.98 6.29
CA LEU A 5 -5.90 -22.10 6.12
C LEU A 5 -5.38 -21.58 4.77
N GLY A 6 -6.09 -21.83 3.67
CA GLY A 6 -5.59 -21.46 2.34
C GLY A 6 -5.40 -19.95 2.14
N ILE A 7 -6.39 -19.16 2.54
CA ILE A 7 -6.34 -17.69 2.43
C ILE A 7 -5.33 -17.09 3.41
N GLN A 8 -5.21 -17.65 4.61
CA GLN A 8 -4.24 -17.19 5.61
C GLN A 8 -2.81 -17.45 5.15
N ILE A 9 -2.53 -18.64 4.59
CA ILE A 9 -1.21 -18.98 4.05
C ILE A 9 -0.84 -18.02 2.92
N LEU A 10 -1.76 -17.75 1.99
CA LEU A 10 -1.53 -16.80 0.90
C LEU A 10 -1.30 -15.38 1.43
N GLY A 11 -2.09 -14.92 2.39
CA GLY A 11 -1.94 -13.60 2.99
C GLY A 11 -0.61 -13.43 3.74
N VAL A 12 -0.17 -14.44 4.48
CA VAL A 12 1.12 -14.42 5.19
C VAL A 12 2.28 -14.44 4.21
N LEU A 13 2.25 -15.31 3.20
CA LEU A 13 3.26 -15.34 2.13
C LEU A 13 3.35 -13.98 1.41
N PHE A 14 2.21 -13.39 1.10
CA PHE A 14 2.14 -12.06 0.51
C PHE A 14 2.73 -10.99 1.43
N GLY A 15 2.39 -11.01 2.72
CA GLY A 15 2.94 -10.08 3.71
C GLY A 15 4.46 -10.16 3.81
N PHE A 16 5.03 -11.37 3.90
CA PHE A 16 6.49 -11.57 3.90
C PHE A 16 7.15 -11.14 2.59
N PHE A 17 6.52 -11.45 1.45
CA PHE A 17 7.00 -10.99 0.15
C PHE A 17 7.04 -9.46 0.06
N MET A 18 6.01 -8.77 0.54
CA MET A 18 5.95 -7.31 0.56
C MET A 18 6.94 -6.68 1.55
N MET A 19 7.19 -7.32 2.70
CA MET A 19 8.28 -6.92 3.60
C MET A 19 9.64 -7.02 2.90
N TYR A 20 9.90 -8.13 2.21
CA TYR A 20 11.14 -8.31 1.45
C TYR A 20 11.28 -7.26 0.34
N TYR A 21 10.19 -6.98 -0.39
CA TYR A 21 10.18 -5.95 -1.43
C TYR A 21 10.47 -4.56 -0.85
N THR A 22 9.88 -4.23 0.30
CA THR A 22 10.13 -2.97 1.03
C THR A 22 11.60 -2.85 1.44
N PHE A 23 12.21 -3.93 1.90
CA PHE A 23 13.65 -3.99 2.20
C PHE A 23 14.52 -3.82 0.95
N LEU A 24 14.15 -4.45 -0.17
CA LEU A 24 14.85 -4.30 -1.43
C LEU A 24 14.82 -2.84 -1.92
N GLN A 25 13.67 -2.18 -1.78
CA GLN A 25 13.47 -0.79 -2.16
C GLN A 25 14.30 0.19 -1.30
N TYR A 26 14.42 -0.10 -0.01
CA TYR A 26 15.35 0.60 0.88
C TYR A 26 16.81 0.40 0.46
N LYS A 27 17.21 -0.83 0.12
CA LYS A 27 18.58 -1.14 -0.35
C LYS A 27 18.92 -0.41 -1.65
N LYS A 28 17.95 -0.19 -2.53
CA LYS A 28 18.09 0.60 -3.76
C LYS A 28 18.19 2.12 -3.51
N LYS A 29 18.07 2.58 -2.27
CA LYS A 29 18.02 4.01 -1.88
C LYS A 29 16.87 4.78 -2.53
N GLU A 30 15.85 4.07 -3.01
CA GLU A 30 14.62 4.68 -3.53
C GLU A 30 13.70 5.11 -2.39
N PHE A 31 13.80 4.44 -1.23
CA PHE A 31 13.09 4.82 -0.01
C PHE A 31 14.01 5.45 1.04
N THR A 32 13.48 6.49 1.65
CA THR A 32 14.02 7.11 2.87
C THR A 32 13.81 6.17 4.05
N ILE A 33 14.65 6.27 5.09
CA ILE A 33 14.51 5.46 6.33
C ILE A 33 13.09 5.54 6.93
N LYS A 34 12.44 6.71 6.83
CA LYS A 34 11.06 6.93 7.32
C LYS A 34 10.04 6.12 6.53
N GLU A 35 10.18 6.09 5.21
CA GLU A 35 9.28 5.36 4.30
C GLU A 35 9.45 3.86 4.47
N TYR A 36 10.69 3.39 4.60
CA TYR A 36 10.98 1.99 4.93
C TYR A 36 10.29 1.56 6.22
N SER A 37 10.50 2.29 7.32
CA SER A 37 9.90 1.94 8.62
C SER A 37 8.38 1.99 8.59
N PHE A 38 7.79 2.95 7.88
CA PHE A 38 6.33 3.06 7.72
C PHE A 38 5.76 1.84 6.98
N TRP A 39 6.32 1.52 5.80
CA TRP A 39 5.85 0.38 5.01
C TRP A 39 6.11 -0.96 5.71
N PHE A 40 7.24 -1.10 6.38
CA PHE A 40 7.55 -2.31 7.14
C PHE A 40 6.57 -2.51 8.31
N ALA A 41 6.26 -1.45 9.06
CA ALA A 41 5.24 -1.50 10.11
C ALA A 41 3.85 -1.83 9.55
N PHE A 42 3.48 -1.26 8.40
CA PHE A 42 2.22 -1.55 7.72
C PHE A 42 2.10 -3.03 7.32
N TRP A 43 3.14 -3.61 6.70
CA TRP A 43 3.14 -5.03 6.34
C TRP A 43 3.16 -5.94 7.58
N SER A 44 3.83 -5.53 8.65
CA SER A 44 3.81 -6.26 9.93
C SER A 44 2.41 -6.32 10.52
N LEU A 45 1.72 -5.18 10.56
CA LEU A 45 0.32 -5.12 10.99
C LEU A 45 -0.59 -5.99 10.11
N PHE A 46 -0.40 -5.97 8.79
CA PHE A 46 -1.14 -6.82 7.87
C PHE A 46 -0.95 -8.32 8.15
N VAL A 47 0.27 -8.77 8.40
CA VAL A 47 0.56 -10.17 8.77
C VAL A 47 -0.11 -10.54 10.09
N ILE A 48 -0.05 -9.66 11.10
CA ILE A 48 -0.70 -9.89 12.40
C ILE A 48 -2.22 -10.04 12.23
N ILE A 49 -2.85 -9.15 11.49
CA ILE A 49 -4.30 -9.19 11.23
C ILE A 49 -4.68 -10.46 10.44
N THR A 50 -3.83 -10.89 9.50
CA THR A 50 -4.05 -12.11 8.73
C THR A 50 -3.99 -13.37 9.60
N LEU A 51 -3.07 -13.41 10.56
CA LEU A 51 -2.92 -14.50 11.52
C LEU A 51 -4.05 -14.51 12.58
N PHE A 52 -4.49 -13.32 13.00
CA PHE A 52 -5.50 -13.13 14.03
C PHE A 52 -6.67 -12.30 13.49
N PRO A 53 -7.55 -12.90 12.66
CA PRO A 53 -8.70 -12.19 12.11
C PRO A 53 -9.69 -11.73 13.20
N GLN A 54 -9.64 -12.36 14.38
CA GLN A 54 -10.46 -12.05 15.57
C GLN A 54 -10.31 -10.59 16.04
N ILE A 55 -9.18 -9.95 15.75
CA ILE A 55 -8.93 -8.55 16.10
C ILE A 55 -9.92 -7.62 15.38
N LEU A 56 -10.47 -8.06 14.23
CA LEU A 56 -11.42 -7.29 13.44
C LEU A 56 -12.88 -7.54 13.82
N ASP A 57 -13.20 -8.55 14.62
CA ASP A 57 -14.57 -8.88 15.04
C ASP A 57 -15.35 -7.65 15.57
N PRO A 58 -14.83 -6.82 16.50
CA PRO A 58 -15.55 -5.64 16.99
C PRO A 58 -15.78 -4.56 15.91
N LEU A 59 -14.90 -4.46 14.91
CA LEU A 59 -15.04 -3.55 13.78
C LEU A 59 -16.11 -4.07 12.79
N LEU A 60 -16.14 -5.38 12.55
CA LEU A 60 -17.10 -6.03 11.66
C LEU A 60 -18.52 -5.95 12.20
N ASP A 61 -18.70 -6.13 13.52
CA ASP A 61 -19.99 -6.00 14.20
C ASP A 61 -20.53 -4.56 14.11
N THR A 62 -19.66 -3.56 14.29
CA THR A 62 -20.05 -2.14 14.18
C THR A 62 -20.48 -1.78 12.75
N LEU A 63 -19.82 -2.38 11.75
CA LEU A 63 -20.08 -2.12 10.34
C LEU A 63 -21.15 -3.04 9.75
N ASN A 64 -21.68 -4.00 10.53
CA ASN A 64 -22.65 -5.03 10.12
C ASN A 64 -22.21 -5.79 8.86
N ILE A 65 -20.91 -6.07 8.76
CA ILE A 65 -20.33 -6.81 7.63
C ILE A 65 -20.21 -8.27 8.05
N GLY A 66 -21.03 -9.12 7.45
CA GLY A 66 -21.09 -10.55 7.79
C GLY A 66 -19.82 -11.35 7.47
N ARG A 67 -18.84 -10.78 6.76
CA ARG A 67 -17.58 -11.45 6.39
C ARG A 67 -16.41 -10.48 6.43
N ALA A 68 -15.36 -10.83 7.19
CA ALA A 68 -14.10 -10.08 7.21
C ALA A 68 -13.52 -9.80 5.81
N LEU A 69 -13.69 -10.76 4.89
CA LEU A 69 -13.23 -10.66 3.50
C LEU A 69 -13.89 -9.48 2.76
N ASP A 70 -15.18 -9.25 2.96
CA ASP A 70 -15.92 -8.18 2.28
C ASP A 70 -15.44 -6.80 2.75
N PHE A 71 -15.13 -6.67 4.05
CA PHE A 71 -14.52 -5.47 4.61
C PHE A 71 -13.15 -5.18 3.99
N PHE A 72 -12.28 -6.21 3.86
CA PHE A 72 -10.98 -6.06 3.22
C PHE A 72 -11.08 -5.68 1.75
N ILE A 73 -12.03 -6.28 1.01
CA ILE A 73 -12.26 -5.94 -0.40
C ILE A 73 -12.66 -4.48 -0.50
N ILE A 74 -13.69 -4.05 0.22
CA ILE A 74 -14.20 -2.67 0.13
C ILE A 74 -13.12 -1.67 0.53
N THR A 75 -12.46 -1.89 1.67
CA THR A 75 -11.42 -0.99 2.18
C THR A 75 -10.20 -0.98 1.27
N GLY A 76 -9.79 -2.16 0.78
CA GLY A 76 -8.68 -2.31 -0.15
C GLY A 76 -8.94 -1.59 -1.47
N PHE A 77 -10.15 -1.71 -2.03
CA PHE A 77 -10.53 -0.98 -3.25
C PHE A 77 -10.54 0.54 -3.03
N LEU A 78 -11.14 1.02 -1.95
CA LEU A 78 -11.14 2.46 -1.61
C LEU A 78 -9.72 2.99 -1.45
N PHE A 79 -8.87 2.27 -0.72
CA PHE A 79 -7.47 2.62 -0.52
C PHE A 79 -6.70 2.64 -1.84
N LEU A 80 -6.89 1.63 -2.70
CA LEU A 80 -6.20 1.53 -3.98
C LEU A 80 -6.60 2.66 -4.92
N ILE A 81 -7.90 2.98 -5.03
CA ILE A 81 -8.38 4.12 -5.82
C ILE A 81 -7.77 5.43 -5.30
N PHE A 82 -7.75 5.62 -3.99
CA PHE A 82 -7.14 6.80 -3.37
C PHE A 82 -5.65 6.92 -3.69
N VAL A 83 -4.89 5.83 -3.54
CA VAL A 83 -3.44 5.80 -3.84
C VAL A 83 -3.20 6.08 -5.32
N VAL A 84 -3.95 5.45 -6.23
CA VAL A 84 -3.82 5.69 -7.68
C VAL A 84 -4.11 7.14 -8.03
N PHE A 85 -5.18 7.72 -7.46
CA PHE A 85 -5.52 9.12 -7.66
C PHE A 85 -4.43 10.07 -7.14
N TYR A 86 -3.89 9.79 -5.96
CA TYR A 86 -2.80 10.54 -5.36
C TYR A 86 -1.53 10.47 -6.22
N THR A 87 -1.14 9.27 -6.65
CA THR A 87 0.00 9.05 -7.54
C THR A 87 -0.18 9.76 -8.88
N TYR A 88 -1.36 9.66 -9.50
CA TYR A 88 -1.69 10.40 -10.72
C TYR A 88 -1.48 11.91 -10.55
N THR A 89 -1.95 12.46 -9.43
CA THR A 89 -1.79 13.89 -9.13
C THR A 89 -0.33 14.29 -8.98
N ILE A 90 0.49 13.48 -8.31
CA ILE A 90 1.94 13.72 -8.19
C ILE A 90 2.62 13.66 -9.56
N VAL A 91 2.32 12.63 -10.35
CA VAL A 91 2.88 12.46 -11.70
C VAL A 91 2.53 13.67 -12.57
N ARG A 92 1.28 14.12 -12.56
CA ARG A 92 0.84 15.31 -13.31
C ARG A 92 1.58 16.58 -12.89
N LYS A 93 1.76 16.80 -11.58
CA LYS A 93 2.54 17.94 -11.07
C LYS A 93 4.01 17.88 -11.51
N ASN A 94 4.60 16.68 -11.50
CA ASN A 94 5.98 16.49 -11.93
C ASN A 94 6.16 16.71 -13.44
N GLN A 95 5.19 16.29 -14.26
CA GLN A 95 5.19 16.57 -15.71
C GLN A 95 5.19 18.08 -16.00
N ILE A 96 4.33 18.85 -15.33
CA ILE A 96 4.26 20.31 -15.49
C ILE A 96 5.58 20.98 -15.09
N LYS A 97 6.13 20.60 -13.92
CA LYS A 97 7.43 21.14 -13.46
C LYS A 97 8.56 20.81 -14.44
N LEU A 98 8.58 19.60 -14.99
CA LEU A 98 9.58 19.19 -15.97
C LEU A 98 9.46 20.02 -17.26
N GLU A 99 8.25 20.24 -17.75
CA GLU A 99 7.98 21.09 -18.91
C GLU A 99 8.47 22.53 -18.69
N GLU A 100 8.16 23.12 -17.52
CA GLU A 100 8.64 24.46 -17.16
C GLU A 100 10.17 24.54 -17.11
N VAL A 101 10.83 23.54 -16.50
CA VAL A 101 12.28 23.48 -16.42
C VAL A 101 12.90 23.39 -17.82
N VAL A 102 12.39 22.50 -18.68
CA VAL A 102 12.88 22.34 -20.06
C VAL A 102 12.66 23.63 -20.87
N ARG A 103 11.49 24.26 -20.76
CA ARG A 103 11.17 25.54 -21.41
C ARG A 103 12.13 26.65 -20.98
N ASN A 104 12.37 26.78 -19.67
CA ASN A 104 13.28 27.79 -19.14
C ASN A 104 14.73 27.55 -19.59
N ILE A 105 15.18 26.30 -19.67
CA ILE A 105 16.51 25.95 -20.20
C ILE A 105 16.62 26.33 -21.68
N ALA A 106 15.58 26.03 -22.49
CA ALA A 106 15.55 26.35 -23.91
C ALA A 106 15.58 27.87 -24.17
N LEU A 107 14.79 28.64 -23.40
CA LEU A 107 14.76 30.10 -23.52
C LEU A 107 16.08 30.76 -23.09
N LYS A 108 16.79 30.22 -22.09
CA LYS A 108 18.10 30.73 -21.65
C LYS A 108 19.26 30.39 -22.59
N ARG A 109 19.10 29.41 -23.49
CA ARG A 109 20.11 29.01 -24.48
C ARG A 109 19.97 29.74 -25.82
N LYS A 110 18.92 30.53 -26.01
CA LYS A 110 18.79 31.51 -27.09
C LYS A 110 19.50 32.79 -26.72
#